data_AF-A0A7S1EVA7-F1
#
_entry.id   AF-A0A7S1EVA7-F1
#
_cell.length_a   1.000
_cell.length_b   1.000
_cell.length_c   1.000
_cell.angle_alpha   90.00
_cell.angle_beta   90.00
_cell.angle_gamma   90.00
#
_symmetry.space_group_name_H-M   'P 1'
#
loop_
_entity.id
_entity.type
_entity.pdbx_description
1 polymer ?
#
loop_
_entity_poly.entity_id
_entity_poly.type
_entity_poly.pdbx_seq_one_letter_code
_entity_poly.pdbx_strand_id
1 'polypeptide(L)'
;MSNPVAVLDTTMGVIEVELFLDRVPRTVSSFIDLSKSGFYNGIHFHRVIPGFMDQFGCPHAKDPSSSRAGTGGPEDGSFTNLATGATEQRFGGGKIEDENISRDTNAPGT
;
A
#
# COMPACT_ATOMS: atom_id res chain seq x y z
N MET A 1 12.72 17.05 6.66
CA MET A 1 11.29 16.94 7.04
C MET A 1 11.10 15.55 7.63
N SER A 2 10.23 15.39 8.63
CA SER A 2 9.93 14.06 9.17
C SER A 2 9.05 13.32 8.17
N ASN A 3 9.42 12.09 7.83
CA ASN A 3 8.58 11.22 7.01
C ASN A 3 7.30 10.85 7.79
N PRO A 4 6.15 10.72 7.10
CA PRO A 4 4.96 10.15 7.71
C PRO A 4 5.22 8.71 8.16
N VAL A 5 4.66 8.32 9.31
CA VAL A 5 4.70 6.94 9.79
C VAL A 5 3.28 6.38 9.74
N ALA A 6 3.13 5.23 9.08
CA ALA A 6 1.92 4.44 9.11
C ALA A 6 2.03 3.37 10.20
N VAL A 7 1.01 3.28 11.03
CA VAL A 7 0.91 2.26 12.08
C VAL A 7 -0.12 1.23 11.62
N LEU A 8 0.33 0.00 11.39
CA LEU A 8 -0.51 -1.12 11.04
C LEU A 8 -0.78 -1.91 12.32
N ASP A 9 -2.01 -1.80 12.83
CA ASP A 9 -2.47 -2.60 13.95
C ASP A 9 -2.99 -3.96 13.43
N THR A 10 -2.27 -5.03 13.73
CA THR A 10 -2.57 -6.38 13.26
C THR A 10 -2.81 -7.33 14.43
N THR A 11 -3.45 -8.46 14.16
CA THR A 11 -3.72 -9.50 15.18
C THR A 11 -2.45 -10.13 15.76
N MET A 12 -1.31 -9.99 15.10
CA MET A 12 -0.01 -10.51 15.56
C MET A 12 0.91 -9.43 16.13
N GLY A 13 0.43 -8.19 16.23
CA GLY A 13 1.18 -7.06 16.78
C GLY A 13 1.13 -5.83 15.89
N VAL A 14 1.75 -4.76 16.39
CA VAL A 14 1.82 -3.46 15.71
C VAL A 14 3.07 -3.42 14.83
N ILE A 15 2.90 -2.97 13.59
CA ILE A 15 4.00 -2.73 12.64
C ILE A 15 4.03 -1.24 12.33
N GLU A 16 5.18 -0.60 12.55
CA GLU A 16 5.41 0.79 12.18
C GLU A 16 6.17 0.85 10.85
N VAL A 17 5.65 1.61 9.90
CA VAL A 17 6.21 1.76 8.55
C VAL A 17 6.47 3.23 8.28
N GLU A 18 7.73 3.58 8.07
CA GLU A 18 8.13 4.92 7.63
C GLU A 18 7.89 5.07 6.13
N LEU A 19 7.23 6.16 5.73
CA LEU A 19 6.84 6.44 4.35
C LEU A 19 7.72 7.56 3.76
N PHE A 20 8.54 7.22 2.77
CA PHE A 20 9.46 8.16 2.12
C PHE A 20 8.75 9.06 1.10
N LEU A 21 8.02 10.07 1.60
CA LEU A 21 7.30 11.03 0.77
C LEU A 21 8.23 11.83 -0.15
N ASP A 22 9.50 11.98 0.24
CA ASP A 22 10.54 12.65 -0.55
C ASP A 22 10.98 11.84 -1.78
N ARG A 23 10.86 10.51 -1.74
CA ARG A 23 11.29 9.62 -2.84
C ARG A 23 10.14 9.19 -3.73
N VAL A 24 9.02 8.78 -3.13
CA VAL A 24 7.87 8.20 -3.84
C VAL A 24 6.57 8.92 -3.43
N PRO A 25 6.44 10.22 -3.74
CA PRO A 25 5.35 11.05 -3.24
C PRO A 25 3.96 10.59 -3.68
N ARG A 26 3.78 10.17 -4.93
CA ARG A 26 2.50 9.65 -5.44
C ARG A 26 2.12 8.35 -4.75
N THR A 27 3.07 7.45 -4.58
CA THR A 27 2.83 6.14 -3.92
C THR A 27 2.41 6.32 -2.47
N VAL A 28 3.15 7.14 -1.72
CA VAL A 28 2.84 7.46 -0.33
C VAL A 28 1.50 8.18 -0.21
N SER A 29 1.22 9.14 -1.09
CA SER A 29 -0.05 9.88 -1.08
C SER A 29 -1.24 8.96 -1.37
N SER A 30 -1.13 8.07 -2.35
CA SER A 30 -2.15 7.08 -2.66
C SER A 30 -2.37 6.12 -1.49
N PHE A 31 -1.30 5.66 -0.84
CA PHE A 31 -1.37 4.78 0.32
C PHE A 31 -2.05 5.44 1.52
N ILE A 32 -1.72 6.70 1.82
CA ILE A 32 -2.34 7.47 2.92
C ILE A 32 -3.83 7.68 2.65
N ASP A 33 -4.22 8.00 1.42
CA ASP A 33 -5.62 8.17 1.03
C ASP A 33 -6.44 6.87 1.20
N LEU A 34 -5.90 5.73 0.76
CA LEU A 34 -6.52 4.41 0.98
C LEU A 34 -6.59 4.04 2.47
N SER A 35 -5.55 4.36 3.23
CA SER A 35 -5.51 4.12 4.67
C SER A 35 -6.59 4.93 5.40
N LYS A 36 -6.74 6.22 5.06
CA LYS A 36 -7.74 7.11 5.66
C LYS A 36 -9.18 6.76 5.26
N SER A 37 -9.40 6.19 4.08
CA SER A 37 -10.72 5.68 3.67
C SER A 37 -11.07 4.34 4.33
N GLY A 38 -10.16 3.74 5.09
CA GLY A 38 -10.38 2.45 5.75
C GLY A 38 -10.32 1.25 4.80
N PHE A 39 -9.70 1.40 3.62
CA PHE A 39 -9.57 0.34 2.63
C PHE A 39 -8.88 -0.91 3.19
N TYR A 40 -7.83 -0.72 3.99
CA TYR A 40 -7.05 -1.79 4.60
C TYR A 40 -7.67 -2.38 5.87
N ASN A 41 -8.81 -1.85 6.36
CA ASN A 41 -9.40 -2.35 7.60
C ASN A 41 -10.07 -3.70 7.39
N GLY A 42 -9.73 -4.66 8.26
CA GLY A 42 -10.32 -6.00 8.28
C GLY A 42 -9.86 -6.91 7.14
N ILE A 43 -8.78 -6.56 6.43
CA ILE A 43 -8.17 -7.48 5.46
C ILE A 43 -7.09 -8.32 6.15
N HIS A 44 -6.89 -9.55 5.67
CA HIS A 44 -5.78 -10.40 6.11
C HIS A 44 -4.65 -10.44 5.06
N PHE A 45 -3.48 -10.91 5.49
CA PHE A 45 -2.38 -11.27 4.59
C PHE A 45 -2.76 -12.54 3.84
N HIS A 46 -3.13 -12.40 2.57
CA HIS A 46 -3.62 -13.51 1.75
C HIS A 46 -2.47 -14.36 1.17
N ARG A 47 -1.23 -13.86 1.22
CA ARG A 47 -0.05 -14.59 0.77
C ARG A 47 1.13 -14.33 1.69
N VAL A 48 1.59 -15.37 2.37
CA VAL A 48 2.72 -15.36 3.32
C VAL A 48 3.73 -16.38 2.83
N ILE A 49 4.95 -15.94 2.51
CA ILE A 49 6.03 -16.82 2.06
C ILE A 49 7.21 -16.69 3.03
N PRO A 50 7.51 -17.74 3.81
CA PRO A 50 8.62 -17.73 4.74
C PRO A 50 9.95 -17.36 4.06
N GLY A 51 10.64 -16.37 4.63
CA GLY A 51 11.94 -15.90 4.12
C GLY A 51 11.86 -15.04 2.86
N PHE A 52 10.67 -14.63 2.43
CA PHE A 52 10.50 -13.77 1.25
C PHE A 52 9.66 -12.53 1.53
N MET A 53 8.33 -12.66 1.63
CA MET A 53 7.43 -11.52 1.83
C MET A 53 6.05 -11.95 2.30
N ASP A 54 5.33 -10.96 2.85
CA ASP A 54 3.92 -11.02 3.19
C ASP A 54 3.15 -10.00 2.35
N GLN A 55 2.13 -10.45 1.63
CA GLN A 55 1.35 -9.63 0.72
C GLN A 55 -0.06 -9.37 1.28
N PHE A 56 -0.45 -8.10 1.23
CA PHE A 56 -1.78 -7.61 1.59
C PHE A 56 -2.26 -6.54 0.60
N GLY A 57 -3.41 -5.93 0.87
CA GLY A 57 -3.97 -4.86 0.04
C GLY A 57 -5.02 -5.32 -0.97
N CYS A 58 -5.58 -6.53 -0.81
CA CYS A 58 -6.68 -7.01 -1.62
C CYS A 58 -8.03 -6.84 -0.89
N PRO A 59 -9.04 -6.18 -1.46
CA PRO A 59 -10.34 -6.01 -0.80
C PRO A 59 -11.13 -7.32 -0.67
N HIS A 60 -10.88 -8.30 -1.53
CA HIS A 60 -11.46 -9.64 -1.40
C HIS A 60 -10.89 -10.42 -0.21
N ALA A 61 -9.71 -10.03 0.30
CA ALA A 61 -9.13 -10.60 1.51
C ALA A 61 -9.82 -10.10 2.80
N LYS A 62 -10.99 -9.45 2.71
CA LYS A 62 -11.88 -9.30 3.88
C LYS A 62 -12.53 -10.62 4.29
N ASP A 63 -12.74 -11.50 3.30
CA ASP A 63 -13.25 -12.84 3.53
C ASP A 63 -12.08 -13.84 3.46
N PRO A 64 -11.74 -14.52 4.58
CA PRO A 64 -10.68 -15.54 4.63
C PRO A 64 -10.91 -16.73 3.68
N SER A 65 -12.15 -16.96 3.27
CA SER A 65 -12.53 -18.08 2.40
C SER A 65 -12.59 -17.69 0.92
N SER A 66 -12.39 -16.42 0.59
CA SER A 66 -12.49 -15.94 -0.77
C SER A 66 -11.34 -16.45 -1.63
N SER A 67 -11.66 -17.29 -2.62
CA SER A 67 -10.72 -17.72 -3.66
C SER A 67 -10.20 -16.57 -4.54
N ARG A 68 -10.78 -15.36 -4.40
CA ARG A 68 -10.38 -14.14 -5.13
C ARG A 68 -9.36 -13.30 -4.35
N ALA A 69 -8.98 -13.69 -3.13
CA ALA A 69 -7.95 -13.00 -2.38
C ALA A 69 -6.64 -12.93 -3.20
N GLY A 70 -6.12 -11.72 -3.39
CA GLY A 70 -4.95 -11.42 -4.24
C GLY A 70 -5.25 -10.96 -5.67
N THR A 71 -6.52 -10.93 -6.10
CA THR A 71 -6.91 -10.47 -7.45
C THR A 71 -7.51 -9.07 -7.50
N GLY A 72 -7.96 -8.55 -6.36
CA GLY A 72 -8.57 -7.23 -6.25
C GLY A 72 -7.55 -6.14 -5.93
N GLY A 73 -7.77 -4.95 -6.49
CA GLY A 73 -7.07 -3.71 -6.16
C GLY A 73 -8.05 -2.64 -5.65
N PRO A 74 -7.56 -1.44 -5.32
CA PRO A 74 -8.42 -0.30 -5.04
C PRO A 74 -9.23 0.08 -6.28
N GLU A 75 -10.35 0.77 -6.06
CA GLU A 75 -11.12 1.31 -7.18
C GLU A 75 -10.38 2.46 -7.87
N ASP A 76 -10.74 2.70 -9.12
CA ASP A 76 -10.29 3.90 -9.83
C ASP A 76 -10.85 5.14 -9.12
N GLY A 77 -10.05 6.20 -9.06
CA GLY A 77 -10.41 7.39 -8.30
C GLY A 77 -9.27 8.39 -8.24
N SER A 78 -9.56 9.60 -7.79
CA SER A 78 -8.54 10.64 -7.65
C SER A 78 -8.03 10.75 -6.22
N PHE A 79 -6.75 11.02 -6.06
CA PHE A 79 -6.12 11.35 -4.78
C PHE A 79 -5.23 12.58 -4.94
N THR A 80 -4.97 13.28 -3.84
CA THR A 80 -4.07 14.45 -3.85
C THR A 80 -2.65 14.00 -3.58
N ASN A 81 -1.70 14.37 -4.45
CA ASN A 81 -0.28 14.22 -4.19
C ASN A 81 0.13 15.22 -3.10
N LEU A 82 0.58 14.72 -1.96
CA LEU A 82 0.91 15.53 -0.79
C LEU A 82 2.21 16.34 -0.96
N ALA A 83 3.07 15.98 -1.91
CA ALA A 83 4.30 16.72 -2.21
C ALA A 83 4.08 17.84 -3.23
N THR A 84 3.28 17.61 -4.28
CA THR A 84 3.06 18.59 -5.35
C THR A 84 1.75 19.38 -5.19
N GLY A 85 0.80 18.87 -4.41
CA GLY A 85 -0.56 19.40 -4.28
C GLY A 85 -1.45 19.11 -5.50
N ALA A 86 -0.95 18.40 -6.50
CA ALA A 86 -1.71 18.05 -7.70
C ALA A 86 -2.72 16.92 -7.43
N THR A 87 -3.83 16.94 -8.15
CA THR A 87 -4.77 15.81 -8.18
C THR A 87 -4.28 14.78 -9.17
N GLU A 88 -4.07 13.56 -8.70
CA GLU A 88 -3.67 12.41 -9.50
C GLU A 88 -4.76 11.35 -9.51
N GLN A 89 -4.69 10.43 -10.47
CA GLN A 89 -5.73 9.43 -10.67
C GLN A 89 -5.16 8.01 -10.61
N ARG A 90 -5.94 7.14 -9.98
CA ARG A 90 -5.83 5.70 -10.08
C ARG A 90 -6.64 5.24 -11.28
N PHE A 91 -6.06 4.40 -12.12
CA PHE A 91 -6.69 3.94 -13.35
C PHE A 91 -6.50 2.44 -13.56
N GLY A 92 -7.43 1.80 -14.27
CA GLY A 92 -7.28 0.41 -14.70
C GLY A 92 -7.28 -0.59 -13.54
N GLY A 93 -8.12 -0.36 -12.53
CA GLY A 93 -8.24 -1.18 -11.33
C GLY A 93 -7.33 -0.70 -10.20
N GLY A 94 -7.25 0.61 -10.00
CA GLY A 94 -6.54 1.19 -8.86
C GLY A 94 -5.05 1.41 -9.06
N LYS A 95 -4.54 1.29 -10.29
CA LYS A 95 -3.10 1.40 -10.58
C LYS A 95 -2.68 2.86 -10.60
N ILE A 96 -1.44 3.09 -10.19
CA ILE A 96 -0.74 4.38 -10.30
C ILE A 96 0.52 4.18 -11.13
N GLU A 97 0.98 5.23 -11.80
CA GLU A 97 2.27 5.20 -12.48
C GLU A 97 3.38 5.15 -11.44
N ASP A 98 4.31 4.20 -11.63
CA ASP A 98 5.40 3.91 -10.71
C ASP A 98 6.46 5.02 -10.74
N GLU A 99 6.82 5.50 -9.56
CA GLU A 99 7.85 6.53 -9.36
C GLU A 99 9.22 5.92 -9.13
N ASN A 100 9.28 4.69 -8.62
CA ASN A 100 10.52 4.02 -8.27
C ASN A 100 10.96 3.08 -9.38
N ILE A 101 11.50 3.65 -10.46
CA ILE A 101 12.02 2.89 -11.60
C ILE A 101 13.39 2.24 -11.33
N SER A 102 13.98 2.46 -10.15
CA SER A 102 15.23 1.82 -9.74
C SER A 102 15.02 0.33 -9.49
N ARG A 103 16.01 -0.47 -9.86
CA ARG A 103 16.05 -1.91 -9.57
C ARG A 103 16.68 -2.12 -8.21
N ASP A 104 15.94 -1.78 -7.16
CA ASP A 104 16.38 -1.97 -5.79
C ASP A 104 16.20 -3.44 -5.39
N THR A 105 17.16 -3.98 -4.64
CA THR A 105 17.14 -5.39 -4.25
C THR A 105 16.42 -5.56 -2.91
N ASN A 106 15.64 -6.64 -2.77
CA ASN A 106 14.97 -7.00 -1.51
C ASN A 106 15.94 -7.59 -0.46
N ALA A 107 17.25 -7.39 -0.64
CA ALA A 107 18.25 -7.91 0.29
C ALA A 107 18.29 -6.98 1.52
N PRO A 108 18.38 -7.51 2.75
CA PRO A 108 18.53 -6.67 3.93
C PRO A 108 19.80 -5.80 3.82
N GLY A 109 19.65 -4.47 3.91
CA GLY A 109 20.78 -3.53 4.01
C GLY A 109 21.33 -2.96 2.70
N THR A 110 20.59 -3.08 1.59
CA THR A 110 20.87 -2.44 0.29
C THR A 110 19.89 -1.34 -0.01
#